data_AF-A0A2T6BPV3-F1
#
_entry.id   AF-A0A2T6BPV3-F1
#
_cell.length_a   1.000
_cell.length_b   1.000
_cell.length_c   1.000
_cell.angle_alpha   90.00
_cell.angle_beta   90.00
_cell.angle_gamma   90.00
#
_symmetry.space_group_name_H-M   'P 1'
#
loop_
_entity.id
_entity.type
_entity.pdbx_description
1 polymer ?
#
loop_
_entity_poly.entity_id
_entity_poly.type
_entity_poly.pdbx_seq_one_letter_code
_entity_poly.pdbx_strand_id
1 'polypeptide(L)'
;MASFGFVRHFRVSALLAAGFLAACTAAPIERGVNDPIEAQNRQTHSFNRGVDRAFVRPASEGYGTIVPSPVRTGVSNFASNLNLPGQVLNNLLQFRIEDAGHNTFRFLVNSTFGLAGLLDVATEAGLENRATDFGETLHVWGAPEGAYLELPLVGPSTERHAAGRVVDTLINPLNFAIDGPARTASTGSSVAARFGDRYQYSDLVDSVLYESEDGYAQARLLYLQNRRFQLSGGAQPDYLDPYEDVYGE
;
A
#
# COMPACT_ATOMS: atom_id res chain seq x y z
N MET A 1 48.77 -37.49 -2.03
CA MET A 1 47.82 -37.13 -3.11
C MET A 1 46.43 -36.98 -2.49
N ALA A 2 46.12 -35.89 -1.78
CA ALA A 2 44.78 -35.54 -1.27
C ALA A 2 44.82 -34.21 -0.48
N SER A 3 44.96 -33.05 -1.14
CA SER A 3 44.78 -31.75 -0.43
C SER A 3 44.41 -30.58 -1.33
N PHE A 4 43.97 -30.82 -2.58
CA PHE A 4 43.62 -29.75 -3.52
C PHE A 4 42.10 -29.61 -3.76
N GLY A 5 41.28 -30.56 -3.31
CA GLY A 5 39.82 -30.52 -3.47
C GLY A 5 39.08 -29.67 -2.44
N PHE A 6 39.56 -29.63 -1.19
CA PHE A 6 38.83 -29.03 -0.06
C PHE A 6 38.81 -27.49 -0.13
N VAL A 7 39.91 -26.86 -0.51
CA VAL A 7 40.06 -25.38 -0.57
C VAL A 7 39.19 -24.76 -1.67
N ARG A 8 38.95 -25.49 -2.77
CA ARG A 8 38.14 -24.99 -3.90
C ARG A 8 36.64 -24.98 -3.59
N HIS A 9 36.16 -25.96 -2.82
CA HIS A 9 34.76 -26.00 -2.36
C HIS A 9 34.50 -24.93 -1.30
N PHE A 10 35.46 -24.69 -0.39
CA PHE A 10 35.33 -23.66 0.65
C PHE A 10 35.24 -22.23 0.07
N ARG A 11 35.98 -21.95 -1.01
CA ARG A 11 35.95 -20.64 -1.71
C ARG A 11 34.66 -20.41 -2.50
N VAL A 12 34.06 -21.45 -3.08
CA VAL A 12 32.77 -21.36 -3.78
C VAL A 12 31.62 -21.20 -2.79
N SER A 13 31.66 -21.90 -1.65
CA SER A 13 30.67 -21.73 -0.57
C SER A 13 30.73 -20.35 0.08
N ALA A 14 31.93 -19.77 0.23
CA ALA A 14 32.09 -18.41 0.77
C ALA A 14 31.59 -17.32 -0.19
N LEU A 15 31.75 -17.49 -1.50
CA LEU A 15 31.23 -16.54 -2.51
C LEU A 15 29.71 -16.64 -2.68
N LEU A 16 29.12 -17.83 -2.56
CA LEU A 16 27.67 -18.00 -2.52
C LEU A 16 27.06 -17.41 -1.24
N ALA A 17 27.70 -17.61 -0.07
CA ALA A 17 27.27 -17.01 1.18
C ALA A 17 27.37 -15.46 1.15
N ALA A 18 28.41 -14.91 0.51
CA ALA A 18 28.53 -13.46 0.32
C ALA A 18 27.48 -12.88 -0.65
N GLY A 19 27.07 -13.64 -1.68
CA GLY A 19 25.97 -13.27 -2.57
C GLY A 19 24.60 -13.27 -1.88
N PHE A 20 24.36 -14.21 -0.96
CA PHE A 20 23.15 -14.21 -0.13
C PHE A 20 23.14 -13.07 0.91
N LEU A 21 24.29 -12.66 1.42
CA LEU A 21 24.40 -11.55 2.37
C LEU A 21 24.23 -10.16 1.72
N ALA A 22 24.52 -10.04 0.42
CA ALA A 22 24.31 -8.79 -0.32
C ALA A 22 22.83 -8.50 -0.65
N ALA A 23 21.93 -9.50 -0.49
CA ALA A 23 20.50 -9.36 -0.71
C ALA A 23 19.71 -8.91 0.55
N CYS A 24 20.40 -8.66 1.67
CA CYS A 24 19.77 -8.35 2.96
C CYS A 24 19.60 -6.85 3.24
N THR A 25 19.72 -5.97 2.24
CA THR A 25 19.46 -4.55 2.41
C THR A 25 18.18 -4.15 1.68
N ALA A 26 17.31 -3.41 2.36
CA ALA A 26 16.14 -2.83 1.72
C ALA A 26 16.60 -1.96 0.53
N ALA A 27 15.76 -1.89 -0.51
CA ALA A 27 16.06 -1.06 -1.66
C ALA A 27 16.25 0.41 -1.21
N PRO A 28 17.16 1.18 -1.82
CA PRO A 28 17.26 2.60 -1.51
C PRO A 28 15.93 3.31 -1.80
N ILE A 29 15.62 4.32 -1.00
CA ILE A 29 14.51 5.23 -1.29
C ILE A 29 14.95 6.16 -2.42
N GLU A 30 14.21 6.12 -3.53
CA GLU A 30 14.53 6.92 -4.72
C GLU A 30 14.38 8.42 -4.45
N ARG A 31 15.25 9.21 -5.10
CA ARG A 31 15.19 10.68 -5.10
C ARG A 31 14.65 11.16 -6.43
N GLY A 32 13.72 12.12 -6.39
CA GLY A 32 13.08 12.67 -7.59
C GLY A 32 11.94 11.80 -8.14
N VAL A 33 11.57 12.05 -9.40
CA VAL A 33 10.43 11.40 -10.08
C VAL A 33 10.95 10.64 -11.29
N ASN A 34 10.76 9.31 -11.31
CA ASN A 34 11.09 8.46 -12.44
C ASN A 34 9.80 8.12 -13.21
N ASP A 35 9.53 8.83 -14.31
CA ASP A 35 8.32 8.64 -15.12
C ASP A 35 8.62 8.62 -16.62
N PRO A 36 9.14 7.51 -17.15
CA PRO A 36 9.54 7.38 -18.55
C PRO A 36 8.35 7.31 -19.53
N ILE A 37 7.14 7.00 -19.04
CA ILE A 37 5.91 6.85 -19.84
C ILE A 37 4.84 7.88 -19.43
N GLU A 38 5.28 9.10 -19.13
CA GLU A 38 4.42 10.18 -18.61
C GLU A 38 3.19 10.44 -19.51
N ALA A 39 3.36 10.38 -20.84
CA ALA A 39 2.26 10.60 -21.78
C ALA A 39 1.13 9.56 -21.61
N GLN A 40 1.48 8.28 -21.47
CA GLN A 40 0.52 7.21 -21.21
C GLN A 40 -0.10 7.34 -19.83
N ASN A 41 0.71 7.68 -18.82
CA ASN A 41 0.24 7.88 -17.46
C ASN A 41 -0.76 9.05 -17.37
N ARG A 42 -0.49 10.16 -18.05
CA ARG A 42 -1.43 11.30 -18.16
C ARG A 42 -2.73 10.93 -18.87
N GLN A 43 -2.66 10.09 -19.91
CA GLN A 43 -3.86 9.59 -20.58
C GLN A 43 -4.71 8.74 -19.64
N THR A 44 -4.09 7.79 -18.92
CA THR A 44 -4.78 6.98 -17.90
C THR A 44 -5.35 7.86 -16.79
N HIS A 45 -4.62 8.89 -16.37
CA HIS A 45 -5.08 9.83 -15.36
C HIS A 45 -6.31 10.60 -15.83
N SER A 46 -6.32 11.07 -17.08
CA SER A 46 -7.50 11.70 -17.67
C SER A 46 -8.69 10.74 -17.73
N PHE A 47 -8.45 9.46 -18.04
CA PHE A 47 -9.49 8.43 -18.00
C PHE A 47 -10.03 8.24 -16.58
N ASN A 48 -9.15 8.09 -15.58
CA ASN A 48 -9.50 7.95 -14.16
C ASN A 48 -10.32 9.14 -13.66
N ARG A 49 -9.90 10.37 -13.99
CA ARG A 49 -10.65 11.61 -13.67
C ARG A 49 -12.02 11.65 -14.34
N GLY A 50 -12.11 11.20 -15.59
CA GLY A 50 -13.38 11.08 -16.30
C GLY A 50 -14.34 10.13 -15.59
N VAL A 51 -13.85 8.96 -15.17
CA VAL A 51 -14.63 7.97 -14.40
C VAL A 51 -15.00 8.51 -13.02
N ASP A 52 -14.09 9.20 -12.32
CA ASP A 52 -14.37 9.80 -11.02
C ASP A 52 -15.50 10.82 -11.13
N ARG A 53 -15.36 11.79 -12.04
CA ARG A 53 -16.35 12.84 -12.26
C ARG A 53 -17.72 12.29 -12.67
N ALA A 54 -17.75 11.26 -13.52
CA ALA A 54 -19.00 10.71 -14.03
C ALA A 54 -19.69 9.74 -13.06
N PHE A 55 -18.93 9.00 -12.25
CA PHE A 55 -19.46 7.88 -11.47
C PHE A 55 -19.01 7.90 -10.01
N VAL A 56 -17.70 7.90 -9.72
CA VAL A 56 -17.21 7.67 -8.36
C VAL A 56 -17.57 8.83 -7.43
N ARG A 57 -17.34 10.07 -7.85
CA ARG A 57 -17.68 11.29 -7.09
C ARG A 57 -19.18 11.36 -6.77
N PRO A 58 -20.11 11.33 -7.76
CA PRO A 58 -21.54 11.38 -7.44
C PRO A 58 -22.04 10.17 -6.64
N ALA A 59 -21.50 8.96 -6.87
CA ALA A 59 -21.85 7.79 -6.07
C ALA A 59 -21.37 7.94 -4.61
N SER A 60 -20.19 8.51 -4.40
CA SER A 60 -19.63 8.78 -3.07
C SER A 60 -20.42 9.86 -2.34
N GLU A 61 -20.81 10.94 -3.03
CA GLU A 61 -21.71 11.97 -2.49
C GLU A 61 -23.07 11.38 -2.08
N GLY A 62 -23.68 10.54 -2.93
CA GLY A 62 -24.92 9.84 -2.60
C GLY A 62 -24.76 8.91 -1.39
N TYR A 63 -23.73 8.06 -1.38
CA TYR A 63 -23.43 7.15 -0.27
C TYR A 63 -23.20 7.92 1.05
N GLY A 64 -22.37 8.97 1.01
CA GLY A 64 -22.04 9.80 2.15
C GLY A 64 -23.19 10.66 2.66
N THR A 65 -24.14 11.03 1.80
CA THR A 65 -25.33 11.78 2.22
C THR A 65 -26.39 10.86 2.84
N ILE A 66 -26.58 9.66 2.29
CA ILE A 66 -27.64 8.72 2.69
C ILE A 66 -27.23 7.89 3.92
N VAL A 67 -26.00 7.38 3.94
CA VAL A 67 -25.56 6.44 4.98
C VAL A 67 -24.96 7.21 6.14
N PRO A 68 -25.46 7.10 7.38
CA PRO A 68 -24.94 7.86 8.52
C PRO A 68 -23.46 7.56 8.83
N SER A 69 -22.75 8.55 9.37
CA SER A 69 -21.32 8.46 9.68
C SER A 69 -20.93 7.18 10.45
N PRO A 70 -21.63 6.79 11.55
CA PRO A 70 -21.26 5.58 12.30
C PRO A 70 -21.33 4.30 11.47
N VAL A 71 -22.29 4.21 10.54
CA VAL A 71 -22.43 3.05 9.65
C VAL A 71 -21.28 3.02 8.65
N ARG A 72 -20.90 4.17 8.07
CA ARG A 72 -19.75 4.25 7.15
C ARG A 72 -18.45 3.89 7.85
N THR A 73 -18.24 4.38 9.08
CA THR A 73 -17.09 3.99 9.92
C THR A 73 -17.09 2.49 10.15
N GLY A 74 -18.23 1.89 10.49
CA GLY A 74 -18.31 0.44 10.67
C GLY A 74 -17.97 -0.36 9.41
N VAL A 75 -18.43 0.09 8.24
CA VAL A 75 -18.07 -0.52 6.94
C VAL A 75 -16.57 -0.40 6.68
N SER A 76 -15.96 0.76 6.96
CA SER A 76 -14.53 0.98 6.81
C SER A 76 -13.69 0.12 7.77
N ASN A 77 -14.12 0.00 9.03
CA ASN A 77 -13.50 -0.88 10.02
C ASN A 77 -13.57 -2.34 9.57
N PHE A 78 -14.72 -2.79 9.09
CA PHE A 78 -14.91 -4.16 8.64
C PHE A 78 -14.03 -4.47 7.43
N ALA A 79 -14.01 -3.60 6.42
CA ALA A 79 -13.12 -3.74 5.27
C ALA A 79 -11.63 -3.74 5.68
N SER A 80 -11.24 -2.90 6.64
CA SER A 80 -9.88 -2.86 7.18
C SER A 80 -9.52 -4.13 7.95
N ASN A 81 -10.43 -4.68 8.75
CA ASN A 81 -10.24 -5.93 9.49
C ASN A 81 -10.02 -7.11 8.53
N LEU A 82 -10.72 -7.13 7.39
CA LEU A 82 -10.53 -8.14 6.33
C LEU A 82 -9.17 -8.05 5.64
N ASN A 83 -8.48 -6.92 5.69
CA ASN A 83 -7.13 -6.80 5.14
C ASN A 83 -6.05 -7.35 6.09
N LEU A 84 -6.32 -7.46 7.40
CA LEU A 84 -5.33 -7.86 8.40
C LEU A 84 -4.68 -9.23 8.13
N PRO A 85 -5.39 -10.29 7.69
CA PRO A 85 -4.73 -11.56 7.38
C PRO A 85 -3.65 -11.44 6.29
N GLY A 86 -3.88 -10.63 5.25
CA GLY A 86 -2.89 -10.35 4.22
C GLY A 86 -1.71 -9.54 4.76
N GLN A 87 -1.96 -8.59 5.65
CA GLN A 87 -0.92 -7.81 6.32
C GLN A 87 -0.06 -8.68 7.26
N VAL A 88 -0.68 -9.61 7.99
CA VAL A 88 0.04 -10.60 8.82
C VAL A 88 0.98 -11.44 7.96
N LEU A 89 0.49 -11.93 6.80
CA LEU A 89 1.33 -12.69 5.87
C LEU A 89 2.53 -11.85 5.38
N ASN A 90 2.30 -10.60 4.99
CA ASN A 90 3.38 -9.70 4.57
C ASN A 90 4.37 -9.38 5.70
N ASN A 91 3.90 -9.14 6.92
CA ASN A 91 4.77 -8.95 8.10
C ASN A 91 5.68 -10.16 8.32
N LEU A 92 5.14 -11.38 8.18
CA LEU A 92 5.94 -12.61 8.27
C LEU A 92 6.97 -12.71 7.13
N LEU A 93 6.59 -12.39 5.90
CA LEU A 93 7.50 -12.36 4.74
C LEU A 93 8.60 -11.29 4.88
N GLN A 94 8.36 -10.25 5.65
CA GLN A 94 9.32 -9.18 5.97
C GLN A 94 10.12 -9.45 7.25
N PHE A 95 9.93 -10.63 7.87
CA PHE A 95 10.54 -11.00 9.16
C PHE A 95 10.18 -10.07 10.33
N ARG A 96 9.07 -9.33 10.25
CA ARG A 96 8.53 -8.46 11.31
C ARG A 96 7.59 -9.24 12.21
N ILE A 97 8.14 -10.13 13.03
CA ILE A 97 7.36 -11.05 13.87
C ILE A 97 6.49 -10.32 14.90
N GLU A 98 6.98 -9.22 15.46
CA GLU A 98 6.20 -8.38 16.38
C GLU A 98 4.96 -7.81 15.69
N ASP A 99 5.12 -7.23 14.49
CA ASP A 99 4.02 -6.64 13.73
C ASP A 99 3.00 -7.70 13.29
N ALA A 100 3.48 -8.89 12.92
CA ALA A 100 2.63 -10.04 12.60
C ALA A 100 1.77 -10.45 13.81
N GLY A 101 2.38 -10.55 15.00
CA GLY A 101 1.66 -10.84 16.24
C GLY A 101 0.65 -9.75 16.58
N HIS A 102 1.06 -8.48 16.50
CA HIS A 102 0.22 -7.32 16.79
C HIS A 102 -1.04 -7.28 15.90
N ASN A 103 -0.88 -7.40 14.58
CA ASN A 103 -2.01 -7.42 13.65
C ASN A 103 -2.89 -8.68 13.80
N THR A 104 -2.30 -9.81 14.21
CA THR A 104 -3.08 -11.01 14.52
C THR A 104 -3.98 -10.77 15.73
N PHE A 105 -3.46 -10.18 16.82
CA PHE A 105 -4.29 -9.83 17.98
C PHE A 105 -5.36 -8.80 17.62
N ARG A 106 -5.01 -7.77 16.84
CA ARG A 106 -5.98 -6.79 16.34
C ARG A 106 -7.14 -7.47 15.59
N PHE A 107 -6.82 -8.38 14.67
CA PHE A 107 -7.83 -9.13 13.91
C PHE A 107 -8.71 -9.97 14.84
N LEU A 108 -8.13 -10.68 15.81
CA LEU A 108 -8.88 -11.51 16.75
C LEU A 108 -9.82 -10.66 17.62
N VAL A 109 -9.32 -9.57 18.19
CA VAL A 109 -10.12 -8.67 19.04
C VAL A 109 -11.27 -8.06 18.26
N ASN A 110 -11.01 -7.48 17.09
CA ASN A 110 -12.06 -6.86 16.27
C ASN A 110 -13.04 -7.91 15.74
N SER A 111 -12.59 -9.11 15.40
CA SER A 111 -13.48 -10.17 14.93
C SER A 111 -14.38 -10.74 16.03
N THR A 112 -13.90 -10.80 17.28
CA THR A 112 -14.62 -11.42 18.40
C THR A 112 -15.44 -10.42 19.21
N PHE A 113 -14.82 -9.32 19.64
CA PHE A 113 -15.45 -8.28 20.45
C PHE A 113 -15.97 -7.11 19.62
N GLY A 114 -15.40 -6.91 18.43
CA GLY A 114 -15.77 -5.82 17.52
C GLY A 114 -16.86 -6.17 16.51
N LEU A 115 -17.71 -7.17 16.77
CA LEU A 115 -18.77 -7.62 15.86
C LEU A 115 -18.24 -7.92 14.44
N ALA A 116 -17.34 -8.90 14.33
CA ALA A 116 -16.66 -9.28 13.08
C ALA A 116 -15.80 -8.17 12.44
N GLY A 117 -15.50 -7.10 13.18
CA GLY A 117 -14.69 -5.97 12.73
C GLY A 117 -15.48 -4.72 12.39
N LEU A 118 -16.80 -4.68 12.63
CA LEU A 118 -17.60 -3.46 12.49
C LEU A 118 -17.20 -2.39 13.53
N LEU A 119 -16.80 -2.81 14.73
CA LEU A 119 -16.31 -1.94 15.79
C LEU A 119 -14.81 -2.13 15.96
N ASP A 120 -14.07 -1.03 16.06
CA ASP A 120 -12.61 -1.05 16.20
C ASP A 120 -12.17 -1.05 17.68
N VAL A 121 -12.57 -2.10 18.38
CA VAL A 121 -12.25 -2.31 19.82
C VAL A 121 -10.75 -2.46 20.04
N ALA A 122 -10.03 -2.99 19.05
CA ALA A 122 -8.60 -3.19 19.14
C ALA A 122 -7.82 -1.87 19.26
N THR A 123 -8.21 -0.82 18.52
CA THR A 123 -7.61 0.52 18.66
C THR A 123 -7.82 1.07 20.08
N GLU A 124 -9.01 0.94 20.64
CA GLU A 124 -9.29 1.36 22.03
C GLU A 124 -8.44 0.60 23.06
N ALA A 125 -8.04 -0.63 22.74
CA ALA A 125 -7.12 -1.45 23.53
C ALA A 125 -5.63 -1.17 23.25
N GLY A 126 -5.30 -0.16 22.44
CA GLY A 126 -3.93 0.23 22.09
C GLY A 126 -3.29 -0.60 20.97
N LEU A 127 -4.08 -1.43 20.27
CA LEU A 127 -3.60 -2.25 19.15
C LEU A 127 -3.82 -1.52 17.82
N GLU A 128 -3.06 -0.47 17.56
CA GLU A 128 -3.13 0.28 16.30
C GLU A 128 -2.84 -0.60 15.07
N ASN A 129 -3.41 -0.26 13.91
CA ASN A 129 -3.14 -1.03 12.70
C ASN A 129 -1.69 -0.82 12.20
N ARG A 130 -0.91 -1.90 12.07
CA ARG A 130 0.44 -1.87 11.47
C ARG A 130 0.35 -2.28 10.01
N ALA A 131 -0.11 -1.35 9.16
CA ALA A 131 -0.38 -1.63 7.75
C ALA A 131 0.88 -1.98 6.96
N THR A 132 0.78 -2.97 6.08
CA THR A 132 1.83 -3.36 5.14
C THR A 132 1.23 -4.05 3.91
N ASP A 133 2.01 -4.21 2.84
CA ASP A 133 1.60 -4.85 1.59
C ASP A 133 2.78 -5.54 0.89
N PHE A 134 2.52 -6.30 -0.16
CA PHE A 134 3.57 -7.03 -0.86
C PHE A 134 4.53 -6.11 -1.64
N GLY A 135 4.11 -4.89 -1.97
CA GLY A 135 5.02 -3.89 -2.54
C GLY A 135 6.07 -3.42 -1.54
N GLU A 136 5.74 -3.36 -0.25
CA GLU A 136 6.68 -3.12 0.85
C GLU A 136 7.51 -4.37 1.12
N THR A 137 6.92 -5.56 1.06
CA THR A 137 7.68 -6.81 1.08
C THR A 137 8.77 -6.78 0.02
N LEU A 138 8.44 -6.53 -1.24
CA LEU A 138 9.43 -6.41 -2.31
C LEU A 138 10.52 -5.36 -2.01
N HIS A 139 10.17 -4.24 -1.38
CA HIS A 139 11.15 -3.23 -0.96
C HIS A 139 12.14 -3.76 0.08
N VAL A 140 11.65 -4.45 1.12
CA VAL A 140 12.48 -5.11 2.15
C VAL A 140 13.43 -6.13 1.52
N TRP A 141 12.96 -6.82 0.48
CA TRP A 141 13.75 -7.80 -0.29
C TRP A 141 14.62 -7.17 -1.40
N GLY A 142 14.80 -5.85 -1.40
CA GLY A 142 15.74 -5.15 -2.29
C GLY A 142 15.22 -4.85 -3.70
N ALA A 143 13.94 -5.07 -3.99
CA ALA A 143 13.38 -4.72 -5.29
C ALA A 143 13.31 -3.18 -5.46
N PRO A 144 13.80 -2.64 -6.59
CA PRO A 144 13.81 -1.19 -6.84
C PRO A 144 12.38 -0.64 -6.93
N GLU A 145 12.22 0.69 -6.77
CA GLU A 145 10.91 1.33 -6.87
C GLU A 145 10.30 1.16 -8.27
N GLY A 146 11.16 1.25 -9.29
CA GLY A 146 10.81 1.19 -10.71
C GLY A 146 10.25 2.51 -11.23
N ALA A 147 9.62 2.45 -12.40
CA ALA A 147 8.92 3.60 -12.97
C ALA A 147 7.63 3.92 -12.20
N TYR A 148 7.25 5.19 -12.22
CA TYR A 148 5.89 5.63 -11.86
C TYR A 148 4.89 5.09 -12.89
N LEU A 149 3.76 4.62 -12.40
CA LEU A 149 2.65 4.12 -13.20
C LEU A 149 1.35 4.77 -12.71
N GLU A 150 0.54 5.25 -13.64
CA GLU A 150 -0.87 5.54 -13.38
C GLU A 150 -1.70 4.33 -13.81
N LEU A 151 -2.35 3.66 -12.85
CA LEU A 151 -3.15 2.47 -13.11
C LEU A 151 -4.61 2.83 -13.41
N PRO A 152 -5.27 2.21 -14.41
CA PRO A 152 -6.68 2.43 -14.67
C PRO A 152 -7.53 2.06 -13.44
N LEU A 153 -8.47 2.94 -13.06
CA LEU A 153 -9.40 2.82 -11.93
C LEU A 153 -8.76 2.78 -10.53
N VAL A 154 -7.45 2.55 -10.43
CA VAL A 154 -6.71 2.44 -9.16
C VAL A 154 -5.95 3.73 -8.85
N GLY A 155 -5.39 4.39 -9.87
CA GLY A 155 -4.65 5.65 -9.73
C GLY A 155 -3.14 5.47 -9.58
N PRO A 156 -2.45 6.41 -8.89
CA PRO A 156 -1.00 6.42 -8.74
C PRO A 156 -0.36 5.14 -8.18
N SER A 157 0.76 4.75 -8.76
CA SER A 157 1.54 3.56 -8.39
C SER A 157 3.01 3.69 -8.77
N THR A 158 3.84 2.76 -8.29
CA THR A 158 5.13 2.42 -8.93
C THR A 158 5.05 1.01 -9.51
N GLU A 159 5.99 0.61 -10.35
CA GLU A 159 6.09 -0.78 -10.86
C GLU A 159 6.13 -1.80 -9.72
N ARG A 160 6.98 -1.56 -8.71
CA ARG A 160 7.06 -2.43 -7.53
C ARG A 160 5.73 -2.56 -6.81
N HIS A 161 5.06 -1.44 -6.55
CA HIS A 161 3.78 -1.47 -5.86
C HIS A 161 2.68 -2.09 -6.72
N ALA A 162 2.68 -1.86 -8.04
CA ALA A 162 1.72 -2.49 -8.95
C ALA A 162 1.87 -4.02 -8.96
N ALA A 163 3.10 -4.52 -9.06
CA ALA A 163 3.39 -5.94 -8.92
C ALA A 163 2.98 -6.47 -7.53
N GLY A 164 3.26 -5.70 -6.48
CA GLY A 164 2.81 -5.98 -5.12
C GLY A 164 1.31 -6.23 -5.01
N ARG A 165 0.49 -5.31 -5.54
CA ARG A 165 -0.98 -5.43 -5.52
C ARG A 165 -1.47 -6.70 -6.23
N VAL A 166 -0.84 -7.08 -7.34
CA VAL A 166 -1.18 -8.33 -8.04
C VAL A 166 -0.90 -9.53 -7.15
N VAL A 167 0.28 -9.57 -6.52
CA VAL A 167 0.64 -10.68 -5.63
C VAL A 167 -0.28 -10.71 -4.40
N ASP A 168 -0.52 -9.58 -3.73
CA ASP A 168 -1.46 -9.49 -2.60
C ASP A 168 -2.84 -10.03 -2.98
N THR A 169 -3.32 -9.71 -4.18
CA THR A 169 -4.61 -10.22 -4.68
C THR A 169 -4.60 -11.74 -4.82
N LEU A 170 -3.49 -12.34 -5.25
CA LEU A 170 -3.38 -13.79 -5.44
C LEU A 170 -3.19 -14.54 -4.12
N ILE A 171 -2.38 -14.00 -3.20
CA ILE A 171 -2.02 -14.67 -1.94
C ILE A 171 -2.95 -14.33 -0.77
N ASN A 172 -3.96 -13.48 -0.97
CA ASN A 172 -4.88 -13.10 0.09
C ASN A 172 -5.53 -14.35 0.72
N PRO A 173 -5.31 -14.62 2.01
CA PRO A 173 -5.86 -15.79 2.69
C PRO A 173 -7.39 -15.89 2.58
N LEU A 174 -8.09 -14.75 2.50
CA LEU A 174 -9.54 -14.70 2.36
C LEU A 174 -10.04 -15.35 1.07
N ASN A 175 -9.27 -15.35 -0.02
CA ASN A 175 -9.69 -16.01 -1.26
C ASN A 175 -9.94 -17.51 -1.09
N PHE A 176 -9.29 -18.14 -0.10
CA PHE A 176 -9.42 -19.56 0.18
C PHE A 176 -10.34 -19.84 1.37
N ALA A 177 -10.63 -18.83 2.20
CA ALA A 177 -11.40 -18.97 3.43
C ALA A 177 -12.87 -18.57 3.30
N ILE A 178 -13.23 -17.71 2.34
CA ILE A 178 -14.60 -17.23 2.15
C ILE A 178 -15.07 -17.41 0.69
N ASP A 179 -16.30 -17.90 0.53
CA ASP A 179 -16.95 -18.12 -0.76
C ASP A 179 -18.36 -17.50 -0.83
N GLY A 180 -18.93 -17.52 -2.04
CA GLY A 180 -20.32 -17.12 -2.29
C GLY A 180 -20.71 -15.73 -1.73
N PRO A 181 -21.77 -15.65 -0.91
CA PRO A 181 -22.26 -14.39 -0.34
C PRO A 181 -21.22 -13.66 0.54
N ALA A 182 -20.37 -14.39 1.27
CA ALA A 182 -19.37 -13.79 2.16
C ALA A 182 -18.29 -13.05 1.36
N ARG A 183 -17.85 -13.64 0.23
CA ARG A 183 -16.92 -12.99 -0.69
C ARG A 183 -17.51 -11.72 -1.30
N THR A 184 -18.79 -11.79 -1.68
CA THR A 184 -19.52 -10.63 -2.22
C THR A 184 -19.62 -9.51 -1.19
N ALA A 185 -19.91 -9.85 0.07
CA ALA A 185 -19.97 -8.88 1.17
C ALA A 185 -18.60 -8.25 1.44
N SER A 186 -17.51 -9.02 1.39
CA SER A 186 -16.13 -8.51 1.56
C SER A 186 -15.72 -7.54 0.45
N THR A 187 -15.97 -7.89 -0.81
CA THR A 187 -15.69 -6.96 -1.93
C THR A 187 -16.60 -5.73 -1.87
N GLY A 188 -17.88 -5.92 -1.57
CA GLY A 188 -18.86 -4.84 -1.44
C GLY A 188 -18.50 -3.86 -0.33
N SER A 189 -18.08 -4.35 0.84
CA SER A 189 -17.64 -3.50 1.95
C SER A 189 -16.38 -2.72 1.61
N SER A 190 -15.42 -3.33 0.90
CA SER A 190 -14.21 -2.65 0.44
C SER A 190 -14.54 -1.51 -0.52
N VAL A 191 -15.44 -1.73 -1.48
CA VAL A 191 -15.90 -0.67 -2.41
C VAL A 191 -16.66 0.42 -1.66
N ALA A 192 -17.57 0.07 -0.76
CA ALA A 192 -18.33 1.03 0.03
C ALA A 192 -17.42 1.85 0.97
N ALA A 193 -16.37 1.24 1.53
CA ALA A 193 -15.35 1.95 2.30
C ALA A 193 -14.63 3.00 1.42
N ARG A 194 -14.26 2.66 0.18
CA ARG A 194 -13.65 3.62 -0.76
C ARG A 194 -14.57 4.78 -1.14
N PHE A 195 -15.86 4.53 -1.32
CA PHE A 195 -16.84 5.63 -1.48
C PHE A 195 -16.95 6.48 -0.23
N GLY A 196 -16.88 5.86 0.96
CA GLY A 196 -16.78 6.56 2.24
C GLY A 196 -15.57 7.49 2.31
N ASP A 197 -14.38 6.99 1.97
CA ASP A 197 -13.14 7.77 1.94
C ASP A 197 -13.25 8.94 0.95
N ARG A 198 -13.71 8.66 -0.29
CA ARG A 198 -13.87 9.68 -1.33
C ARG A 198 -14.83 10.80 -0.93
N TYR A 199 -15.88 10.47 -0.17
CA TYR A 199 -16.80 11.45 0.40
C TYR A 199 -16.17 12.25 1.55
N GLN A 200 -15.54 11.55 2.51
CA GLN A 200 -14.94 12.16 3.69
C GLN A 200 -13.80 13.14 3.32
N TYR A 201 -13.03 12.80 2.29
CA TYR A 201 -11.92 13.61 1.80
C TYR A 201 -12.26 14.34 0.50
N SER A 202 -13.54 14.61 0.25
CA SER A 202 -14.02 15.18 -1.01
C SER A 202 -13.32 16.49 -1.38
N ASP A 203 -13.22 17.44 -0.46
CA ASP A 203 -12.54 18.73 -0.68
C ASP A 203 -11.05 18.57 -1.02
N LEU A 204 -10.36 17.66 -0.31
CA LEU A 204 -8.94 17.38 -0.58
C LEU A 204 -8.76 16.71 -1.94
N VAL A 205 -9.60 15.75 -2.28
CA VAL A 205 -9.53 15.07 -3.58
C VAL A 205 -9.87 16.04 -4.70
N ASP A 206 -10.88 16.89 -4.53
CA ASP A 206 -11.30 17.85 -5.55
C ASP A 206 -10.25 18.95 -5.75
N SER A 207 -9.65 19.47 -4.68
CA SER A 207 -8.56 20.43 -4.78
C SER A 207 -7.34 19.88 -5.52
N VAL A 208 -6.97 18.62 -5.25
CA VAL A 208 -5.86 17.95 -5.94
C VAL A 208 -6.20 17.62 -7.38
N LEU A 209 -7.38 17.04 -7.66
CA LEU A 209 -7.71 16.52 -8.99
C LEU A 209 -8.30 17.56 -9.94
N TYR A 210 -9.00 18.57 -9.45
CA TYR A 210 -9.81 19.46 -10.29
C TYR A 210 -9.44 20.94 -10.19
N GLU A 211 -8.95 21.38 -9.03
CA GLU A 211 -8.65 22.81 -8.79
C GLU A 211 -7.16 23.13 -8.93
N SER A 212 -6.29 22.11 -8.96
CA SER A 212 -4.87 22.28 -9.23
C SER A 212 -4.58 22.53 -10.72
N GLU A 213 -3.48 23.23 -10.98
CA GLU A 213 -3.01 23.52 -12.35
C GLU A 213 -2.65 22.23 -13.11
N ASP A 214 -1.95 21.31 -12.45
CA ASP A 214 -1.63 19.98 -12.96
C ASP A 214 -1.95 18.90 -11.92
N GLY A 215 -3.22 18.45 -11.92
CA GLY A 215 -3.70 17.41 -11.00
C GLY A 215 -3.01 16.06 -11.16
N TYR A 216 -2.43 15.79 -12.33
CA TYR A 216 -1.62 14.60 -12.53
C TYR A 216 -0.30 14.70 -11.78
N ALA A 217 0.45 15.79 -12.00
CA ALA A 217 1.73 16.00 -11.33
C ALA A 217 1.57 16.06 -9.80
N GLN A 218 0.51 16.72 -9.32
CA GLN A 218 0.20 16.81 -7.89
C GLN A 218 -0.11 15.44 -7.29
N ALA A 219 -0.97 14.64 -7.93
CA ALA A 219 -1.31 13.28 -7.46
C ALA A 219 -0.08 12.35 -7.45
N ARG A 220 0.75 12.40 -8.50
CA ARG A 220 2.01 11.66 -8.61
C ARG A 220 2.95 12.00 -7.46
N LEU A 221 3.15 13.29 -7.19
CA LEU A 221 4.04 13.76 -6.13
C LEU A 221 3.55 13.31 -4.75
N LEU A 222 2.28 13.54 -4.43
CA LEU A 222 1.68 13.16 -3.15
C LEU A 222 1.78 11.65 -2.92
N TYR A 223 1.51 10.85 -3.95
CA TYR A 223 1.64 9.39 -3.88
C TYR A 223 3.09 8.96 -3.61
N LEU A 224 4.06 9.46 -4.38
CA LEU A 224 5.47 9.08 -4.21
C LEU A 224 6.00 9.49 -2.83
N GLN A 225 5.68 10.71 -2.37
CA GLN A 225 6.07 11.18 -1.03
C GLN A 225 5.48 10.30 0.07
N ASN A 226 4.16 10.04 0.02
CA ASN A 226 3.48 9.23 1.01
C ASN A 226 4.02 7.79 1.01
N ARG A 227 4.23 7.20 -0.16
CA ARG A 227 4.73 5.83 -0.27
C ARG A 227 6.16 5.71 0.26
N ARG A 228 7.04 6.65 -0.08
CA ARG A 228 8.43 6.64 0.41
C ARG A 228 8.50 6.84 1.92
N PHE A 229 7.61 7.66 2.50
CA PHE A 229 7.47 7.83 3.95
C PHE A 229 7.00 6.54 4.67
N GLN A 230 6.10 5.76 4.06
CA GLN A 230 5.71 4.46 4.61
C GLN A 230 6.89 3.49 4.62
N LEU A 231 7.62 3.41 3.50
CA LEU A 231 8.74 2.48 3.34
C LEU A 231 9.95 2.82 4.23
N SER A 232 10.14 4.09 4.58
CA SER A 232 11.18 4.53 5.51
C SER A 232 10.85 4.27 6.99
N GLY A 233 9.73 3.62 7.29
CA GLY A 233 9.32 3.35 8.68
C GLY A 233 8.90 4.60 9.44
N GLY A 234 8.39 5.62 8.73
CA GLY A 234 7.98 6.90 9.32
C GLY A 234 9.14 7.87 9.61
N ALA A 235 10.37 7.51 9.27
CA ALA A 235 11.45 8.50 9.16
C ALA A 235 11.19 9.37 7.94
N GLN A 236 11.22 10.70 8.08
CA GLN A 236 11.05 11.60 6.94
C GLN A 236 12.14 11.27 5.90
N PRO A 237 11.81 10.79 4.69
CA PRO A 237 12.80 10.75 3.62
C PRO A 237 13.27 12.19 3.41
N ASP A 238 14.59 12.42 3.34
CA ASP A 238 15.20 13.75 3.17
C ASP A 238 14.35 14.54 2.17
N TYR A 239 13.76 15.62 2.68
CA TYR A 239 12.76 16.42 2.00
C TYR A 239 13.32 16.83 0.63
N LEU A 240 12.55 16.68 -0.45
CA LEU A 240 12.84 17.44 -1.67
C LEU A 240 12.51 18.89 -1.32
N ASP A 241 13.49 19.62 -0.77
CA ASP A 241 13.41 21.06 -0.60
C ASP A 241 13.71 21.72 -1.96
N PRO A 242 12.69 22.25 -2.66
CA PRO A 242 12.91 22.91 -3.94
C PRO A 242 13.75 24.20 -3.81
N TYR A 243 14.10 24.62 -2.60
CA TYR A 243 14.96 25.76 -2.30
C TYR A 243 16.39 25.38 -1.88
N GLU A 244 16.71 24.09 -1.72
CA GLU A 244 18.07 23.65 -1.35
C GLU A 244 19.08 24.07 -2.43
N ASP A 245 18.69 23.99 -3.71
CA ASP A 245 19.51 24.37 -4.86
C ASP A 245 19.64 25.90 -5.07
N VAL A 246 18.86 26.72 -4.37
CA VAL A 246 18.86 28.20 -4.54
C VAL A 246 19.83 28.88 -3.56
N TYR A 247 20.18 28.20 -2.46
CA TYR A 247 21.08 28.71 -1.42
C TYR A 247 22.26 27.79 -1.08
N GLY A 248 22.39 26.65 -1.78
CA GLY A 248 23.58 25.80 -1.68
C GLY A 248 24.78 26.46 -2.36
N GLU A 249 25.77 26.87 -1.56
CA GLU A 249 27.11 27.25 -2.04
C GLU A 249 27.90 26.05 -2.57
#